data_AF-A0AAD5B6F0-F1
#
_entry.id   AF-A0AAD5B6F0-F1
#
_cell.length_a   1.000
_cell.length_b   1.000
_cell.length_c   1.000
_cell.angle_alpha   90.00
_cell.angle_beta   90.00
_cell.angle_gamma   90.00
#
_symmetry.space_group_name_H-M   'P 1'
#
loop_
_entity.id
_entity.type
_entity.pdbx_description
1 polymer ?
#
loop_
_entity_poly.entity_id
_entity_poly.type
_entity_poly.pdbx_seq_one_letter_code
_entity_poly.pdbx_strand_id
1 'polypeptide(L)' 'MECGCNQMGSVHDRCNGTGFCQCKEDTTGTKCDECLPGYYWKQGCQ' A
#
# COMPACT_ATOMS: atom_id res chain seq x y z
N MET A 1 -3.56 6.59 -16.64
CA MET A 1 -2.92 5.40 -16.04
C MET A 1 -3.59 5.16 -14.72
N GLU A 2 -4.13 3.96 -14.52
CA GLU A 2 -4.78 3.62 -13.27
C GLU A 2 -3.72 3.37 -12.20
N CYS A 3 -3.96 3.94 -11.03
CA CYS A 3 -2.96 4.02 -10.00
C CYS A 3 -2.82 2.71 -9.21
N GLY A 4 -3.89 1.92 -9.10
CA GLY A 4 -3.86 0.57 -8.54
C GLY A 4 -3.36 0.47 -7.10
N CYS A 5 -3.51 1.53 -6.28
CA CYS A 5 -3.15 1.48 -4.87
C CYS A 5 -4.06 0.52 -4.12
N ASN A 6 -3.47 -0.34 -3.30
CA ASN A 6 -4.21 -1.27 -2.46
C ASN A 6 -4.96 -0.49 -1.38
N GLN A 7 -6.30 -0.49 -1.40
CA GLN A 7 -7.10 0.29 -0.44
C GLN A 7 -6.89 -0.12 1.02
N MET A 8 -6.45 -1.36 1.27
CA MET A 8 -6.19 -1.85 2.61
C MET A 8 -4.84 -1.35 3.14
N GLY A 9 -3.81 -1.31 2.29
CA GLY A 9 -2.46 -0.88 2.68
C GLY A 9 -2.13 0.58 2.39
N SER A 10 -2.83 1.23 1.48
CA SER A 10 -2.61 2.65 1.18
C SER A 10 -3.46 3.55 2.05
N VAL A 11 -2.95 4.76 2.30
CA VAL A 11 -3.70 5.83 2.98
C VAL A 11 -4.84 6.33 2.08
N HIS A 12 -4.64 6.29 0.76
CA HIS A 12 -5.61 6.68 -0.25
C HIS A 12 -5.33 5.98 -1.59
N ASP A 13 -6.32 5.98 -2.47
CA ASP A 13 -6.29 5.39 -3.83
C ASP A 13 -5.43 6.18 -4.84
N ARG A 14 -4.82 7.29 -4.42
CA ARG A 14 -3.99 8.17 -5.26
C ARG A 14 -2.50 7.80 -5.19
N CYS A 15 -1.79 8.01 -6.29
CA CYS A 15 -0.33 7.90 -6.38
C CYS A 15 0.27 9.25 -6.72
N ASN A 16 1.56 9.39 -6.41
CA ASN A 16 2.34 10.52 -6.89
C ASN A 16 2.62 10.39 -8.41
N GLY A 17 3.17 11.44 -9.03
CA GLY A 17 3.52 11.47 -10.46
C GLY A 17 4.45 10.36 -10.96
N THR A 18 5.16 9.64 -10.07
CA THR A 18 5.96 8.45 -10.38
C THR A 18 5.20 7.13 -10.30
N GLY A 19 3.92 7.15 -9.90
CA GLY A 19 3.07 5.97 -9.77
C GLY A 19 3.17 5.23 -8.42
N PHE A 20 3.87 5.80 -7.43
CA PHE A 20 3.95 5.25 -6.08
C PHE A 20 2.78 5.72 -5.22
N CYS A 21 2.18 4.77 -4.51
CA CYS A 21 1.11 4.99 -3.55
C CYS A 21 1.65 5.40 -2.19
N GLN A 22 0.85 6.15 -1.43
CA GLN A 22 1.19 6.46 -0.04
C GLN A 22 0.73 5.30 0.85
N CYS A 23 1.70 4.55 1.37
CA CYS A 23 1.45 3.38 2.21
C CYS A 23 1.23 3.74 3.68
N LYS A 24 0.45 2.91 4.36
CA LYS A 24 0.27 2.95 5.82
C LYS A 24 1.52 2.41 6.51
N GLU A 25 1.62 2.68 7.82
CA GLU A 25 2.80 2.36 8.65
C GLU A 25 3.17 0.87 8.71
N ASP A 26 2.26 -0.02 8.36
CA ASP A 26 2.33 -1.49 8.40
C ASP A 26 2.57 -2.12 7.01
N THR A 27 2.55 -1.32 5.95
CA THR A 27 2.56 -1.79 4.55
C THR A 27 3.69 -1.17 3.74
N THR A 28 4.06 -1.83 2.65
CA THR A 28 5.16 -1.45 1.76
C THR A 28 4.88 -1.86 0.32
N GLY A 29 5.80 -1.54 -0.58
CA GLY A 29 5.67 -1.78 -2.02
C GLY A 29 5.12 -0.56 -2.77
N THR A 30 5.25 -0.56 -4.09
CA THR A 30 4.84 0.56 -4.96
C THR A 30 3.33 0.84 -4.87
N LYS A 31 2.54 -0.21 -4.58
CA LYS A 31 1.07 -0.16 -4.48
C LYS A 31 0.55 -0.43 -3.08
N CYS A 32 1.43 -0.53 -2.07
CA CYS A 32 1.07 -0.85 -0.69
C CYS A 32 0.38 -2.22 -0.57
N ASP A 33 0.81 -3.16 -1.40
CA ASP A 33 0.33 -4.52 -1.55
C ASP A 33 1.17 -5.55 -0.78
N GLU A 34 2.25 -5.10 -0.15
CA GLU A 34 3.11 -5.91 0.70
C GLU A 34 3.04 -5.43 2.15
N CYS A 35 3.28 -6.34 3.10
CA CYS A 35 3.42 -5.99 4.50
C CYS A 35 4.88 -5.71 4.86
N LEU A 36 5.10 -4.82 5.82
CA LEU A 36 6.42 -4.70 6.42
C LEU A 36 6.86 -6.01 7.09
N PRO A 37 8.18 -6.26 7.20
CA PRO A 37 8.68 -7.42 7.90
C PRO A 37 8.14 -7.50 9.33
N GLY A 38 7.52 -8.63 9.67
CA GLY A 38 6.87 -8.86 10.97
C GLY A 38 5.35 -8.69 10.96
N TYR A 39 4.77 -8.13 9.89
CA TYR A 39 3.32 -8.03 9.69
C TYR A 39 2.84 -9.08 8.68
N TYR A 40 1.59 -9.52 8.82
CA TYR A 40 0.99 -10.53 7.94
C TYR A 40 -0.31 -10.05 7.31
N TRP A 41 -0.50 -10.37 6.03
CA TRP A 41 -1.71 -9.99 5.31
C TRP A 41 -2.89 -10.86 5.72
N LYS A 42 -3.83 -10.30 6.49
CA LYS A 42 -5.11 -10.95 6.81
C LYS A 42 -6.31 -10.16 6.29
N GLN A 43 -6.46 -8.94 6.77
CA GLN A 43 -7.46 -7.97 6.30
C GLN A 43 -6.83 -6.57 6.27
N GLY A 44 -5.62 -6.49 5.72
CA GLY A 44 -4.63 -5.47 6.03
C GLY A 44 -3.42 -6.11 6.72
N CYS A 45 -2.34 -5.35 6.84
CA CYS A 45 -1.15 -5.80 7.54
C CYS A 45 -1.39 -5.64 9.04
N GLN A 46 -1.08 -6.69 9.81
CA GLN A 46 -1.28 -6.71 11.26
C GLN A 46 -0.20 -7.53 11.95
#